data_AF-A0A418BBL1-F1
#
_entry.id   AF-A0A418BBL1-F1
#
_cell.length_a   1.000
_cell.length_b   1.000
_cell.length_c   1.000
_cell.angle_alpha   90.00
_cell.angle_beta   90.00
_cell.angle_gamma   90.00
#
_symmetry.space_group_name_H-M   'P 1'
#
loop_
_entity.id
_entity.type
_entity.pdbx_description
1 polymer ?
#
loop_
_entity_poly.entity_id
_entity_poly.type
_entity_poly.pdbx_seq_one_letter_code
_entity_poly.pdbx_strand_id
1 'polypeptide(L)'
;MTNGGVAKHSHLLLGLMNKLSYTFPSVGYFRPVAPNFHSTHGDHHVDLIRSEFKIKDEPYQLVGMTQADITHAHLEGDTDSVIDTMLSKFEYLREKHDFVVMEGAVLDTSPELSWELNVDIAKSLNAPVLLTVDADDLTVDPALHWTAAETVAWLADQITTRVLLAKDMAHAEGLTHVGTIVNRVKTDDALELRDLVHAQIKARGFDPTKLLGILPLDPVLNSKRLNEVVAQLHAKQLYGNPMSNSVVVTDGLMATTELKDLFKHINKHDDGLLVIVSSERTDVILGLLASRLSGALPQISGIILTNGGIPQNECQDILKGLAQIDKASVPIYSVELDSYRTAIALSKSRKADQHIVLTEGEDDRILQAADEVLRRGIARLTILGDVESINARAKTLRLDLSQATLLDPSKADKLATYADHYYEKRKAKGITPELAKETVGEATYFGTVMVDLDDADGMVSGVCHTTANTIRPALQLIKTRPDIPLVSSVFFMCLEHDVVLYGDCAVNTDPTAQQLAQIAVQSAESAVAFGIEPRVALLSYATGDSNKGPIIDKVREATKLAQSMAPGVSIYGPIQYDAATNPSIAKQKVKG
;
A
#
# COMPACT_ATOMS: atom_id res chain seq x y z
N MET A 1 -6.74 -16.52 -14.82
CA MET A 1 -6.15 -15.37 -15.54
C MET A 1 -6.85 -14.11 -15.05
N THR A 2 -6.10 -13.06 -14.68
CA THR A 2 -6.69 -11.76 -14.31
C THR A 2 -6.73 -10.83 -15.50
N ASN A 3 -7.64 -9.88 -15.44
CA ASN A 3 -7.68 -8.70 -16.28
C ASN A 3 -7.28 -7.41 -15.51
N GLY A 4 -6.50 -7.55 -14.43
CA GLY A 4 -6.12 -6.46 -13.54
C GLY A 4 -4.72 -6.68 -12.97
N GLY A 5 -4.05 -5.58 -12.60
CA GLY A 5 -2.61 -5.56 -12.29
C GLY A 5 -2.16 -6.22 -10.99
N VAL A 6 -3.08 -6.68 -10.13
CA VAL A 6 -2.71 -7.35 -8.87
C VAL A 6 -3.31 -8.75 -8.83
N ALA A 7 -2.51 -9.76 -9.16
CA ALA A 7 -2.93 -11.15 -9.07
C ALA A 7 -2.72 -11.72 -7.67
N LYS A 8 -3.78 -11.76 -6.86
CA LYS A 8 -3.84 -12.57 -5.64
C LYS A 8 -4.65 -13.84 -5.89
N HIS A 9 -4.07 -14.77 -6.64
CA HIS A 9 -4.74 -16.00 -7.10
C HIS A 9 -4.51 -17.23 -6.22
N SER A 10 -3.59 -17.17 -5.26
CA SER A 10 -3.07 -18.35 -4.56
C SER A 10 -4.18 -19.18 -3.90
N HIS A 11 -5.14 -18.54 -3.22
CA HIS A 11 -6.27 -19.23 -2.56
C HIS A 11 -7.25 -19.86 -3.56
N LEU A 12 -7.49 -19.16 -4.66
CA LEU A 12 -8.36 -19.60 -5.75
C LEU A 12 -7.74 -20.81 -6.46
N LEU A 13 -6.43 -20.76 -6.69
CA LEU A 13 -5.63 -21.82 -7.27
C LEU A 13 -5.61 -23.07 -6.37
N LEU A 14 -5.41 -22.91 -5.06
CA LEU A 14 -5.50 -24.01 -4.08
C LEU A 14 -6.88 -24.67 -4.11
N GLY A 15 -7.95 -23.87 -4.08
CA GLY A 15 -9.32 -24.38 -4.15
C GLY A 15 -9.62 -25.12 -5.44
N LEU A 16 -9.15 -24.59 -6.58
CA LEU A 16 -9.31 -25.19 -7.90
C LEU A 16 -8.53 -26.51 -8.01
N MET A 17 -7.23 -26.50 -7.65
CA MET A 17 -6.38 -27.68 -7.64
C MET A 17 -6.96 -28.79 -6.75
N ASN A 18 -7.44 -28.44 -5.55
CA ASN A 18 -8.10 -29.37 -4.65
C ASN A 18 -9.40 -29.93 -5.23
N LYS A 19 -10.22 -29.11 -5.91
CA LYS A 19 -11.43 -29.63 -6.55
C LYS A 19 -11.10 -30.58 -7.71
N LEU A 20 -10.08 -30.26 -8.49
CA LEU A 20 -9.64 -31.05 -9.64
C LEU A 20 -8.98 -32.37 -9.21
N SER A 21 -8.28 -32.40 -8.08
CA SER A 21 -7.64 -33.63 -7.57
C SER A 21 -8.64 -34.71 -7.12
N TYR A 22 -9.89 -34.33 -6.83
CA TYR A 22 -10.99 -35.31 -6.64
C TYR A 22 -11.52 -35.88 -7.96
N THR A 23 -11.24 -35.22 -9.09
CA THR A 23 -11.80 -35.58 -10.41
C THR A 23 -10.77 -36.29 -11.28
N PHE A 24 -9.52 -35.84 -11.24
CA PHE A 24 -8.42 -36.34 -12.06
C PHE A 24 -7.38 -37.05 -11.19
N PRO A 25 -6.87 -38.22 -11.60
CA PRO A 25 -5.85 -38.96 -10.84
C PRO A 25 -4.52 -38.19 -10.68
N SER A 26 -4.09 -37.49 -11.73
CA SER A 26 -2.86 -36.71 -11.75
C SER A 26 -3.15 -35.27 -12.20
N VAL A 27 -3.01 -34.32 -11.27
CA VAL A 27 -3.15 -32.89 -11.55
C VAL A 27 -1.78 -32.22 -11.46
N GLY A 28 -1.31 -31.68 -12.58
CA GLY A 28 -0.10 -30.88 -12.69
C GLY A 28 -0.38 -29.39 -12.48
N TYR A 29 0.68 -28.63 -12.25
CA TYR A 29 0.65 -27.19 -12.11
C TYR A 29 1.72 -26.57 -13.00
N PHE A 30 1.40 -25.46 -13.66
CA PHE A 30 2.37 -24.72 -14.45
C PHE A 30 2.26 -23.23 -14.18
N ARG A 31 3.40 -22.61 -13.95
CA ARG A 31 3.55 -21.17 -13.81
C ARG A 31 4.36 -20.63 -14.98
N PRO A 32 3.72 -19.99 -15.98
CA PRO A 32 4.41 -19.49 -17.15
C PRO A 32 5.50 -18.48 -16.78
N VAL A 33 5.19 -17.51 -15.91
CA VAL A 33 6.14 -16.48 -15.51
C VAL A 33 6.38 -16.51 -13.99
N ALA A 34 7.62 -16.79 -13.60
CA ALA A 34 8.09 -16.73 -12.22
C ALA A 34 8.72 -15.35 -11.90
N PRO A 35 8.69 -14.90 -10.64
CA PRO A 35 9.44 -13.72 -10.20
C PRO A 35 10.96 -13.94 -10.35
N ASN A 36 11.73 -12.85 -10.37
CA ASN A 36 13.19 -12.90 -10.57
C ASN A 36 13.91 -13.73 -9.47
N PHE A 37 14.86 -14.59 -9.86
CA PHE A 37 15.61 -15.52 -9.00
C PHE A 37 16.64 -14.87 -8.04
N HIS A 38 16.51 -13.59 -7.68
CA HIS A 38 17.50 -12.90 -6.84
C HIS A 38 17.31 -13.09 -5.32
N SER A 39 16.32 -13.88 -4.89
CA SER A 39 16.17 -14.26 -3.49
C SER A 39 16.69 -15.68 -3.27
N THR A 40 17.26 -15.96 -2.10
CA THR A 40 17.70 -17.30 -1.68
C THR A 40 16.56 -18.33 -1.58
N HIS A 41 15.32 -17.93 -1.86
CA HIS A 41 14.11 -18.73 -1.79
C HIS A 41 13.46 -18.80 -3.19
N GLY A 42 12.96 -19.98 -3.57
CA GLY A 42 12.31 -20.22 -4.87
C GLY A 42 10.97 -19.50 -5.03
N ASP A 43 10.23 -19.80 -6.10
CA ASP A 43 8.88 -19.28 -6.28
C ASP A 43 7.93 -19.86 -5.22
N HIS A 44 7.37 -18.98 -4.38
CA HIS A 44 6.50 -19.39 -3.26
C HIS A 44 5.22 -20.10 -3.71
N HIS A 45 4.63 -19.76 -4.87
CA HIS A 45 3.45 -20.47 -5.39
C HIS A 45 3.81 -21.88 -5.83
N VAL A 46 4.94 -22.03 -6.54
CA VAL A 46 5.43 -23.34 -6.96
C VAL A 46 5.72 -24.22 -5.75
N ASP A 47 6.39 -23.68 -4.73
CA ASP A 47 6.68 -24.43 -3.51
C ASP A 47 5.43 -24.80 -2.72
N LEU A 48 4.47 -23.88 -2.59
CA LEU A 48 3.18 -24.13 -1.95
C LEU A 48 2.38 -25.21 -2.67
N ILE A 49 2.16 -25.08 -3.97
CA ILE A 49 1.35 -26.04 -4.74
C ILE A 49 2.03 -27.41 -4.80
N ARG A 50 3.36 -27.45 -4.96
CA ARG A 50 4.11 -28.71 -4.97
C ARG A 50 4.00 -29.44 -3.63
N SER A 51 4.16 -28.72 -2.52
CA SER A 51 4.10 -29.31 -1.18
C SER A 51 2.69 -29.78 -0.82
N GLU A 52 1.66 -28.95 -1.05
CA GLU A 52 0.27 -29.27 -0.69
C GLU A 52 -0.30 -30.42 -1.53
N PHE A 53 -0.05 -30.44 -2.84
CA PHE A 53 -0.57 -31.47 -3.75
C PHE A 53 0.42 -32.61 -4.02
N LYS A 54 1.59 -32.60 -3.38
CA LYS A 54 2.65 -33.62 -3.52
C LYS A 54 3.04 -33.87 -4.98
N ILE A 55 3.15 -32.80 -5.77
CA ILE A 55 3.60 -32.86 -7.17
C ILE A 55 5.07 -33.31 -7.18
N LYS A 56 5.40 -34.28 -8.03
CA LYS A 56 6.72 -34.93 -8.05
C LYS A 56 7.74 -34.20 -8.92
N ASP A 57 7.29 -33.34 -9.82
CA ASP A 57 8.14 -32.58 -10.73
C ASP A 57 8.95 -31.53 -9.98
N GLU A 58 10.16 -31.29 -10.46
CA GLU A 58 11.10 -30.36 -9.85
C GLU A 58 10.67 -28.90 -10.07
N PRO A 59 10.99 -27.96 -9.16
CA PRO A 59 10.52 -26.57 -9.25
C PRO A 59 10.80 -25.90 -10.60
N TYR A 60 11.97 -26.14 -11.18
CA TYR A 60 12.36 -25.56 -12.48
C TYR A 60 11.55 -26.12 -13.67
N GLN A 61 10.89 -27.27 -13.50
CA GLN A 61 10.03 -27.90 -14.50
C GLN A 61 8.62 -27.31 -14.47
N LEU A 62 8.19 -26.80 -13.31
CA LEU A 62 6.88 -26.18 -13.09
C LEU A 62 6.85 -24.72 -13.55
N VAL A 63 8.00 -24.16 -13.91
CA VAL A 63 8.19 -22.75 -14.28
C VAL A 63 8.59 -22.61 -15.74
N GLY A 64 7.90 -21.72 -16.46
CA GLY A 64 8.23 -21.33 -17.83
C GLY A 64 9.49 -20.47 -17.91
N MET A 65 9.40 -19.18 -17.63
CA MET A 65 10.52 -18.23 -17.66
C MET A 65 10.41 -17.26 -16.47
N THR A 66 11.47 -16.50 -16.20
CA THR A 66 11.40 -15.42 -15.21
C THR A 66 10.87 -14.13 -15.80
N GLN A 67 10.40 -13.21 -14.95
CA GLN A 67 10.04 -11.85 -15.37
C GLN A 67 11.20 -11.17 -16.12
N ALA A 68 12.45 -11.32 -15.66
CA ALA A 68 13.63 -10.77 -16.33
C ALA A 68 13.82 -11.34 -17.74
N ASP A 69 13.61 -12.64 -17.94
CA ASP A 69 13.70 -13.26 -19.26
C ASP A 69 12.64 -12.70 -20.21
N ILE A 70 11.39 -12.53 -19.73
CA ILE A 70 10.29 -11.95 -20.50
C ILE A 70 10.58 -10.50 -20.89
N THR A 71 11.05 -9.69 -19.94
CA THR A 71 11.41 -8.29 -20.18
C THR A 71 12.56 -8.19 -21.19
N HIS A 72 13.58 -9.04 -21.05
CA HIS A 72 14.71 -9.06 -21.98
C HIS A 72 14.27 -9.42 -23.41
N ALA A 73 13.50 -10.49 -23.56
CA ALA A 73 12.99 -10.92 -24.85
C ALA A 73 12.10 -9.83 -25.51
N HIS A 74 11.27 -9.14 -24.72
CA HIS A 74 10.47 -8.02 -25.22
C HIS A 74 11.33 -6.84 -25.70
N LEU A 75 12.38 -6.47 -24.96
CA LEU A 75 13.30 -5.39 -25.34
C LEU A 75 14.09 -5.71 -26.62
N GLU A 76 14.36 -6.99 -26.88
CA GLU A 76 15.02 -7.45 -28.10
C GLU A 76 14.05 -7.68 -29.27
N GLY A 77 12.75 -7.55 -29.04
CA GLY A 77 11.70 -7.84 -30.03
C GLY A 77 11.51 -9.33 -30.34
N ASP A 78 11.97 -10.21 -29.44
CA ASP A 78 11.95 -11.67 -29.59
C ASP A 78 10.82 -12.32 -28.76
N THR A 79 9.58 -11.92 -29.04
CA THR A 79 8.40 -12.49 -28.36
C THR A 79 8.08 -13.92 -28.79
N ASP A 80 8.50 -14.33 -29.99
CA ASP A 80 8.23 -15.66 -30.52
C ASP A 80 8.98 -16.74 -29.71
N SER A 81 10.23 -16.48 -29.33
CA SER A 81 11.02 -17.42 -28.53
C SER A 81 10.46 -17.64 -27.12
N VAL A 82 9.79 -16.62 -26.56
CA VAL A 82 9.07 -16.72 -25.28
C VAL A 82 7.98 -17.77 -25.39
N ILE A 83 7.11 -17.65 -26.39
CA ILE A 83 6.00 -18.58 -26.59
C ILE A 83 6.52 -19.99 -26.85
N ASP A 84 7.52 -20.15 -27.74
CA ASP A 84 8.12 -21.46 -28.03
C ASP A 84 8.70 -22.13 -26.78
N THR A 85 9.36 -21.35 -25.92
CA THR A 85 9.91 -21.84 -24.65
C THR A 85 8.79 -22.26 -23.68
N MET A 86 7.73 -21.45 -23.57
CA MET A 86 6.56 -21.76 -22.74
C MET A 86 5.87 -23.04 -23.20
N LEU A 87 5.63 -23.18 -24.51
CA LEU A 87 5.01 -24.35 -25.13
C LEU A 87 5.82 -25.61 -24.84
N SER A 88 7.13 -25.56 -25.09
CA SER A 88 8.03 -26.71 -24.88
C SER A 88 8.01 -27.20 -23.43
N LYS A 89 8.02 -26.27 -22.47
CA LYS A 89 7.98 -26.59 -21.03
C LYS A 89 6.60 -27.09 -20.59
N PHE A 90 5.52 -26.50 -21.11
CA PHE A 90 4.17 -26.94 -20.80
C PHE A 90 3.88 -28.35 -21.33
N GLU A 91 4.30 -28.66 -22.56
CA GLU A 91 4.13 -29.98 -23.18
C GLU A 91 4.77 -31.09 -22.36
N TYR A 92 5.97 -30.85 -21.82
CA TYR A 92 6.63 -31.77 -20.89
C TYR A 92 5.77 -32.13 -19.66
N LEU A 93 5.03 -31.17 -19.11
CA LEU A 93 4.12 -31.41 -17.99
C LEU A 93 2.82 -32.08 -18.45
N ARG A 94 2.30 -31.68 -19.62
CA ARG A 94 1.07 -32.25 -20.20
C ARG A 94 1.19 -33.75 -20.46
N GLU A 95 2.37 -34.23 -20.84
CA GLU A 95 2.61 -35.67 -21.04
C GLU A 95 2.55 -36.50 -19.74
N LYS A 96 2.74 -35.87 -18.58
CA LYS A 96 2.84 -36.55 -17.27
C LYS A 96 1.58 -36.48 -16.42
N HIS A 97 0.68 -35.54 -16.71
CA HIS A 97 -0.49 -35.27 -15.89
C HIS A 97 -1.77 -35.36 -16.71
N ASP A 98 -2.83 -35.86 -16.09
CA ASP A 98 -4.16 -35.97 -16.73
C ASP A 98 -4.81 -34.61 -16.92
N PHE A 99 -4.47 -33.65 -16.04
CA PHE A 99 -4.92 -32.27 -16.12
C PHE A 99 -3.80 -31.34 -15.63
N VAL A 100 -3.55 -30.22 -16.30
CA VAL A 100 -2.56 -29.23 -15.84
C VAL A 100 -3.28 -27.90 -15.61
N VAL A 101 -3.15 -27.36 -14.40
CA VAL A 101 -3.64 -26.01 -14.09
C VAL A 101 -2.53 -25.01 -14.35
N MET A 102 -2.80 -24.05 -15.23
CA MET A 102 -1.89 -22.95 -15.53
C MET A 102 -2.30 -21.69 -14.77
N GLU A 103 -1.39 -21.14 -13.97
CA GLU A 103 -1.57 -19.80 -13.38
C GLU A 103 -1.29 -18.74 -14.46
N GLY A 104 -2.14 -17.71 -14.55
CA GLY A 104 -1.88 -16.62 -15.50
C GLY A 104 -0.58 -15.88 -15.16
N ALA A 105 0.17 -15.50 -16.18
CA ALA A 105 1.36 -14.67 -16.08
C ALA A 105 1.04 -13.29 -15.50
N VAL A 106 1.95 -12.78 -14.66
CA VAL A 106 1.84 -11.48 -14.00
C VAL A 106 3.23 -10.85 -14.01
N LEU A 107 3.32 -9.68 -14.64
CA LEU A 107 4.52 -8.86 -14.70
C LEU A 107 4.33 -7.67 -13.77
N ASP A 108 5.11 -7.63 -12.69
CA ASP A 108 4.97 -6.61 -11.64
C ASP A 108 5.20 -5.19 -12.19
N THR A 109 6.05 -5.03 -13.20
CA THR A 109 6.41 -3.73 -13.78
C THR A 109 5.58 -3.35 -15.00
N SER A 110 4.77 -4.26 -15.54
CA SER A 110 4.04 -4.05 -16.80
C SER A 110 2.74 -4.87 -16.83
N PRO A 111 1.70 -4.44 -16.10
CA PRO A 111 0.41 -5.12 -16.05
C PRO A 111 -0.25 -5.31 -17.42
N GLU A 112 -0.10 -4.33 -18.31
CA GLU A 112 -0.65 -4.34 -19.67
C GLU A 112 -0.09 -5.51 -20.51
N LEU A 113 1.24 -5.69 -20.48
CA LEU A 113 1.92 -6.82 -21.12
C LEU A 113 1.51 -8.17 -20.54
N SER A 114 1.05 -8.21 -19.28
CA SER A 114 0.58 -9.45 -18.66
C SER A 114 -0.69 -9.97 -19.33
N TRP A 115 -1.60 -9.08 -19.75
CA TRP A 115 -2.80 -9.49 -20.46
C TRP A 115 -2.47 -10.04 -21.84
N GLU A 116 -1.66 -9.32 -22.63
CA GLU A 116 -1.24 -9.74 -23.97
C GLU A 116 -0.54 -11.10 -23.95
N LEU A 117 0.45 -11.26 -23.06
CA LEU A 117 1.17 -12.52 -22.90
C LEU A 117 0.24 -13.68 -22.51
N ASN A 118 -0.71 -13.44 -21.61
CA ASN A 118 -1.68 -14.46 -21.21
C ASN A 118 -2.60 -14.86 -22.37
N VAL A 119 -3.04 -13.89 -23.18
CA VAL A 119 -3.84 -14.14 -24.38
C VAL A 119 -3.05 -15.00 -25.37
N ASP A 120 -1.79 -14.66 -25.63
CA ASP A 120 -0.94 -15.37 -26.58
C ASP A 120 -0.62 -16.79 -26.13
N ILE A 121 -0.30 -16.98 -24.84
CA ILE A 121 -0.10 -18.32 -24.25
C ILE A 121 -1.38 -19.15 -24.35
N ALA A 122 -2.53 -18.58 -23.97
CA ALA A 122 -3.80 -19.30 -23.97
C ALA A 122 -4.23 -19.69 -25.39
N LYS A 123 -4.05 -18.81 -26.38
CA LYS A 123 -4.30 -19.10 -27.80
C LYS A 123 -3.38 -20.19 -28.33
N SER A 124 -2.08 -20.06 -28.08
CA SER A 124 -1.07 -21.00 -28.58
C SER A 124 -1.26 -22.41 -28.02
N LEU A 125 -1.70 -22.51 -26.77
CA LEU A 125 -2.01 -23.78 -26.11
C LEU A 125 -3.43 -24.29 -26.33
N ASN A 126 -4.28 -23.50 -27.00
CA ASN A 126 -5.73 -23.72 -27.09
C ASN A 126 -6.34 -24.02 -25.70
N ALA A 127 -5.88 -23.29 -24.68
CA ALA A 127 -6.21 -23.53 -23.29
C ALA A 127 -7.55 -22.86 -22.92
N PRO A 128 -8.50 -23.58 -22.32
CA PRO A 128 -9.70 -22.98 -21.76
C PRO A 128 -9.36 -22.02 -20.61
N VAL A 129 -9.94 -20.83 -20.62
CA VAL A 129 -9.60 -19.75 -19.67
C VAL A 129 -10.68 -19.56 -18.62
N LEU A 130 -10.26 -19.65 -17.35
CA LEU A 130 -11.01 -19.20 -16.19
C LEU A 130 -10.54 -17.79 -15.79
N LEU A 131 -11.45 -16.83 -15.84
CA LEU A 131 -11.16 -15.44 -15.46
C LEU A 131 -11.38 -15.21 -13.97
N THR A 132 -10.50 -14.40 -13.40
CA THR A 132 -10.60 -13.93 -12.02
C THR A 132 -10.80 -12.42 -12.03
N VAL A 133 -11.86 -11.95 -11.39
CA VAL A 133 -12.19 -10.53 -11.23
C VAL A 133 -11.96 -10.15 -9.78
N ASP A 134 -11.25 -9.06 -9.55
CA ASP A 134 -11.06 -8.51 -8.21
C ASP A 134 -12.18 -7.54 -7.83
N ALA A 135 -12.51 -7.51 -6.55
CA ALA A 135 -13.56 -6.66 -5.99
C ALA A 135 -13.16 -6.02 -4.64
N ASP A 136 -11.88 -6.09 -4.25
CA ASP A 136 -11.42 -5.49 -2.99
C ASP A 136 -11.58 -3.96 -2.98
N ASP A 137 -11.47 -3.32 -4.13
CA ASP A 137 -11.65 -1.88 -4.31
C ASP A 137 -13.11 -1.43 -4.25
N LEU A 138 -14.08 -2.36 -4.35
CA LEU A 138 -15.51 -2.06 -4.22
C LEU A 138 -15.87 -1.81 -2.76
N THR A 139 -15.61 -0.59 -2.31
CA THR A 139 -15.94 -0.10 -0.98
C THR A 139 -17.06 0.93 -1.06
N VAL A 140 -18.04 0.79 -0.17
CA VAL A 140 -19.11 1.80 -0.04
C VAL A 140 -18.56 2.96 0.76
N ASP A 141 -18.75 4.19 0.26
CA ASP A 141 -18.41 5.40 1.00
C ASP A 141 -19.24 5.46 2.29
N PRO A 142 -18.61 5.44 3.48
CA PRO A 142 -19.30 5.51 4.76
C PRO A 142 -20.20 6.75 4.91
N ALA A 143 -19.92 7.85 4.19
CA ALA A 143 -20.69 9.08 4.22
C ALA A 143 -22.08 8.95 3.57
N LEU A 144 -22.29 7.94 2.72
CA LEU A 144 -23.54 7.76 1.99
C LEU A 144 -24.65 7.09 2.82
N HIS A 145 -24.36 6.59 4.03
CA HIS A 145 -25.32 5.99 4.97
C HIS A 145 -26.29 4.98 4.34
N TRP A 146 -25.81 4.15 3.41
CA TRP A 146 -26.62 3.14 2.75
C TRP A 146 -27.10 2.06 3.73
N THR A 147 -28.31 1.56 3.49
CA THR A 147 -28.81 0.35 4.14
C THR A 147 -28.09 -0.89 3.61
N ALA A 148 -28.09 -1.98 4.38
CA ALA A 148 -27.48 -3.24 3.97
C ALA A 148 -28.01 -3.73 2.61
N ALA A 149 -29.32 -3.58 2.36
CA ALA A 149 -29.94 -3.95 1.09
C ALA A 149 -29.44 -3.09 -0.08
N GLU A 150 -29.27 -1.79 0.11
CA GLU A 150 -28.73 -0.89 -0.91
C GLU A 150 -27.26 -1.19 -1.22
N THR A 151 -26.46 -1.47 -0.18
CA THR A 151 -25.06 -1.91 -0.34
C THR A 151 -24.96 -3.19 -1.15
N VAL A 152 -25.76 -4.21 -0.83
CA VAL A 152 -25.75 -5.49 -1.56
C VAL A 152 -26.23 -5.30 -3.00
N ALA A 153 -27.28 -4.50 -3.24
CA ALA A 153 -27.78 -4.22 -4.58
C ALA A 153 -26.76 -3.48 -5.45
N TRP A 154 -26.08 -2.47 -4.89
CA TRP A 154 -25.00 -1.76 -5.58
C TRP A 154 -23.83 -2.68 -5.88
N LEU A 155 -23.40 -3.47 -4.89
CA LEU A 155 -22.30 -4.42 -5.05
C LEU A 155 -22.61 -5.46 -6.14
N ALA A 156 -23.84 -5.96 -6.18
CA ALA A 156 -24.31 -6.87 -7.23
C ALA A 156 -24.21 -6.22 -8.62
N ASP A 157 -24.64 -4.97 -8.78
CA ASP A 157 -24.56 -4.26 -10.06
C ASP A 157 -23.11 -4.04 -10.53
N GLN A 158 -22.22 -3.64 -9.62
CA GLN A 158 -20.80 -3.46 -9.90
C GLN A 158 -20.14 -4.78 -10.31
N ILE A 159 -20.41 -5.86 -9.57
CA ILE A 159 -19.89 -7.19 -9.88
C ILE A 159 -20.43 -7.68 -11.23
N THR A 160 -21.74 -7.56 -11.48
CA THR A 160 -22.36 -7.93 -12.76
C THR A 160 -21.66 -7.24 -13.92
N THR A 161 -21.43 -5.92 -13.80
CA THR A 161 -20.76 -5.13 -14.84
C THR A 161 -19.34 -5.61 -15.09
N ARG A 162 -18.54 -5.86 -14.05
CA ARG A 162 -17.17 -6.38 -14.19
C ARG A 162 -17.12 -7.79 -14.80
N VAL A 163 -18.04 -8.66 -14.42
CA VAL A 163 -18.12 -10.04 -14.95
C VAL A 163 -18.43 -10.03 -16.44
N LEU A 164 -19.36 -9.18 -16.90
CA LEU A 164 -19.70 -9.04 -18.31
C LEU A 164 -18.57 -8.43 -19.12
N LEU A 165 -17.91 -7.39 -18.60
CA LEU A 165 -16.73 -6.80 -19.25
C LEU A 165 -15.60 -7.82 -19.42
N ALA A 166 -15.28 -8.59 -18.37
CA ALA A 166 -14.24 -9.61 -18.43
C ALA A 166 -14.56 -10.70 -19.48
N LYS A 167 -15.83 -11.12 -19.55
CA LYS A 167 -16.31 -12.05 -20.57
C LYS A 167 -16.15 -11.47 -21.99
N ASP A 168 -16.58 -10.24 -22.20
CA ASP A 168 -16.53 -9.61 -23.52
C ASP A 168 -15.09 -9.40 -23.99
N MET A 169 -14.16 -9.09 -23.08
CA MET A 169 -12.72 -9.01 -23.39
C MET A 169 -12.13 -10.35 -23.80
N ALA A 170 -12.43 -11.44 -23.09
CA ALA A 170 -11.99 -12.77 -23.50
C ALA A 170 -12.59 -13.20 -24.84
N HIS A 171 -13.84 -12.83 -25.11
CA HIS A 171 -14.50 -13.10 -26.39
C HIS A 171 -13.89 -12.29 -27.55
N ALA A 172 -13.57 -11.01 -27.32
CA ALA A 172 -12.91 -10.15 -28.32
C ALA A 172 -11.55 -10.72 -28.74
N GLU A 173 -10.84 -11.32 -27.80
CA GLU A 173 -9.59 -12.03 -28.05
C GLU A 173 -9.77 -13.46 -28.59
N GLY A 174 -11.00 -13.96 -28.76
CA GLY A 174 -11.23 -15.32 -29.25
C GLY A 174 -10.79 -16.43 -28.28
N LEU A 175 -10.73 -16.15 -26.99
CA LEU A 175 -10.38 -17.14 -25.96
C LEU A 175 -11.56 -18.05 -25.64
N THR A 176 -11.26 -19.32 -25.32
CA THR A 176 -12.27 -20.28 -24.84
C THR A 176 -12.62 -20.00 -23.37
N HIS A 177 -13.53 -19.04 -23.13
CA HIS A 177 -13.96 -18.65 -21.78
C HIS A 177 -14.85 -19.70 -21.10
N VAL A 178 -14.32 -20.34 -20.05
CA VAL A 178 -15.03 -21.35 -19.26
C VAL A 178 -16.00 -20.68 -18.28
N GLY A 179 -15.54 -19.63 -17.60
CA GLY A 179 -16.31 -18.87 -16.64
C GLY A 179 -15.46 -17.84 -15.91
N THR A 180 -16.07 -17.17 -14.94
CA THR A 180 -15.48 -16.10 -14.13
C THR A 180 -15.72 -16.38 -12.65
N ILE A 181 -14.71 -16.14 -11.83
CA ILE A 181 -14.84 -16.10 -10.36
C ILE A 181 -14.49 -14.70 -9.88
N VAL A 182 -15.32 -14.15 -9.00
CA VAL A 182 -15.10 -12.83 -8.40
C VAL A 182 -14.47 -13.04 -7.03
N ASN A 183 -13.33 -12.42 -6.79
CA ASN A 183 -12.51 -12.61 -5.60
C ASN A 183 -12.52 -11.36 -4.71
N ARG A 184 -12.26 -11.55 -3.41
CA ARG A 184 -12.08 -10.48 -2.41
C ARG A 184 -13.31 -9.59 -2.26
N VAL A 185 -14.50 -10.18 -2.33
CA VAL A 185 -15.75 -9.42 -2.19
C VAL A 185 -16.02 -9.12 -0.72
N LYS A 186 -16.22 -7.85 -0.38
CA LYS A 186 -16.60 -7.40 0.97
C LYS A 186 -18.09 -7.65 1.22
N THR A 187 -18.42 -8.90 1.55
CA THR A 187 -19.79 -9.35 1.82
C THR A 187 -19.81 -10.44 2.88
N ASP A 188 -20.84 -10.41 3.73
CA ASP A 188 -21.10 -11.45 4.72
C ASP A 188 -21.90 -12.63 4.14
N ASP A 189 -22.65 -12.41 3.05
CA ASP A 189 -23.44 -13.44 2.36
C ASP A 189 -23.13 -13.49 0.86
N ALA A 190 -22.06 -14.23 0.54
CA ALA A 190 -21.63 -14.43 -0.84
C ALA A 190 -22.63 -15.23 -1.69
N LEU A 191 -23.52 -16.05 -1.07
CA LEU A 191 -24.50 -16.86 -1.80
C LEU A 191 -25.68 -16.01 -2.24
N GLU A 192 -26.25 -15.20 -1.35
CA GLU A 192 -27.29 -14.23 -1.69
C GLU A 192 -26.82 -13.28 -2.79
N LEU A 193 -25.61 -12.73 -2.63
CA LEU A 193 -25.03 -11.83 -3.61
C LEU A 193 -24.84 -12.52 -4.97
N ARG A 194 -24.38 -13.78 -5.00
CA ARG A 194 -24.23 -14.53 -6.25
C ARG A 194 -25.57 -14.72 -6.95
N ASP A 195 -26.63 -15.06 -6.23
CA ASP A 195 -27.94 -15.30 -6.80
C ASP A 195 -28.55 -14.00 -7.37
N LEU A 196 -28.33 -12.86 -6.73
CA LEU A 196 -28.66 -11.54 -7.26
C LEU A 196 -27.90 -11.22 -8.56
N VAL A 197 -26.59 -11.45 -8.57
CA VAL A 197 -25.76 -11.25 -9.77
C VAL A 197 -26.20 -12.19 -10.89
N HIS A 198 -26.51 -13.47 -10.61
CA HIS A 198 -27.06 -14.41 -11.60
C HIS A 198 -28.38 -13.90 -12.19
N ALA A 199 -29.28 -13.37 -11.36
CA ALA A 199 -30.53 -12.79 -11.85
C ALA A 199 -30.28 -11.58 -12.77
N GLN A 200 -29.34 -10.70 -12.42
CA GLN A 200 -28.96 -9.54 -13.22
C GLN A 200 -28.30 -9.92 -14.55
N ILE A 201 -27.37 -10.89 -14.55
CA ILE A 201 -26.74 -11.43 -15.76
C ILE A 201 -27.80 -12.01 -16.70
N LYS A 202 -28.73 -12.81 -16.16
CA LYS A 202 -29.84 -13.40 -16.92
C LYS A 202 -30.77 -12.33 -17.50
N ALA A 203 -31.09 -11.30 -16.73
CA ALA A 203 -31.92 -10.18 -17.19
C ALA A 203 -31.27 -9.40 -18.34
N ARG A 204 -29.94 -9.33 -18.37
CA ARG A 204 -29.16 -8.73 -19.47
C ARG A 204 -28.99 -9.66 -20.68
N GLY A 205 -29.61 -10.85 -20.68
CA GLY A 205 -29.60 -11.80 -21.79
C GLY A 205 -28.36 -12.70 -21.88
N PHE A 206 -27.57 -12.77 -20.80
CA PHE A 206 -26.35 -13.57 -20.74
C PHE A 206 -26.55 -14.83 -19.89
N ASP A 207 -25.69 -15.82 -20.10
CA ASP A 207 -25.71 -17.08 -19.35
C ASP A 207 -25.17 -16.88 -17.92
N PRO A 208 -26.01 -17.01 -16.88
CA PRO A 208 -25.58 -16.83 -15.49
C PRO A 208 -24.60 -17.91 -15.04
N THR A 209 -24.57 -19.08 -15.69
CA THR A 209 -23.65 -20.17 -15.32
C THR A 209 -22.19 -19.83 -15.62
N LYS A 210 -21.94 -18.77 -16.40
CA LYS A 210 -20.59 -18.24 -16.62
C LYS A 210 -20.00 -17.54 -15.39
N LEU A 211 -20.82 -17.11 -14.43
CA LEU A 211 -20.32 -16.75 -13.09
C LEU A 211 -20.27 -18.00 -12.22
N LEU A 212 -19.07 -18.54 -12.00
CA LEU A 212 -18.87 -19.78 -11.26
C LEU A 212 -18.95 -19.58 -9.75
N GLY A 213 -18.59 -18.39 -9.25
CA GLY A 213 -18.66 -18.12 -7.82
C GLY A 213 -18.20 -16.72 -7.42
N ILE A 214 -18.53 -16.38 -6.18
CA ILE A 214 -18.07 -15.20 -5.48
C ILE A 214 -17.31 -15.68 -4.24
N LEU A 215 -16.05 -15.25 -4.10
CA LEU A 215 -15.22 -15.54 -2.94
C LEU A 215 -15.16 -14.29 -2.06
N PRO A 216 -15.63 -14.37 -0.81
CA PRO A 216 -15.57 -13.23 0.10
C PRO A 216 -14.12 -12.90 0.47
N LEU A 217 -13.90 -11.66 0.87
CA LEU A 217 -12.63 -11.22 1.43
C LEU A 217 -12.43 -11.87 2.81
N ASP A 218 -11.41 -12.71 2.94
CA ASP A 218 -10.99 -13.28 4.21
C ASP A 218 -9.72 -12.56 4.71
N PRO A 219 -9.76 -11.90 5.88
CA PRO A 219 -8.63 -11.17 6.44
C PRO A 219 -7.41 -12.06 6.72
N VAL A 220 -7.64 -13.31 7.15
CA VAL A 220 -6.60 -14.27 7.54
C VAL A 220 -5.88 -14.83 6.31
N LEU A 221 -6.63 -15.10 5.25
CA LEU A 221 -6.04 -15.53 3.98
C LEU A 221 -5.24 -14.41 3.30
N ASN A 222 -5.59 -13.14 3.53
CA ASN A 222 -4.86 -11.99 2.98
C ASN A 222 -3.63 -11.57 3.82
N SER A 223 -3.51 -12.09 5.04
CA SER A 223 -2.43 -11.73 5.96
C SER A 223 -1.15 -12.53 5.79
N LYS A 224 -0.05 -11.97 6.31
CA LYS A 224 1.27 -12.60 6.29
C LYS A 224 1.48 -13.47 7.50
N ARG A 225 2.38 -14.44 7.40
CA ARG A 225 2.82 -15.18 8.58
C ARG A 225 3.82 -14.32 9.36
N LEU A 226 3.77 -14.40 10.68
CA LEU A 226 4.65 -13.60 11.54
C LEU A 226 6.14 -13.89 11.29
N ASN A 227 6.50 -15.11 10.89
CA ASN A 227 7.89 -15.46 10.55
C ASN A 227 8.37 -14.73 9.29
N GLU A 228 7.50 -14.57 8.28
CA GLU A 228 7.79 -13.80 7.07
C GLU A 228 7.98 -12.32 7.40
N VAL A 229 7.11 -11.78 8.26
CA VAL A 229 7.23 -10.40 8.73
C VAL A 229 8.53 -10.17 9.50
N VAL A 230 8.87 -11.08 10.43
CA VAL A 230 10.11 -11.02 11.23
C VAL A 230 11.35 -11.12 10.33
N ALA A 231 11.35 -12.02 9.35
CA ALA A 231 12.44 -12.15 8.38
C ALA A 231 12.61 -10.88 7.54
N GLN A 232 11.50 -10.33 7.03
CA GLN A 232 11.49 -9.10 6.23
C GLN A 232 12.01 -7.89 7.03
N LEU A 233 11.69 -7.81 8.31
CA LEU A 233 12.13 -6.72 9.19
C LEU A 233 13.54 -6.93 9.75
N HIS A 234 14.20 -8.05 9.43
CA HIS A 234 15.46 -8.48 10.05
C HIS A 234 15.38 -8.47 11.59
N ALA A 235 14.22 -8.85 12.10
CA ALA A 235 13.89 -8.76 13.50
C ALA A 235 14.55 -9.89 14.31
N LYS A 236 15.17 -9.52 15.44
CA LYS A 236 15.80 -10.45 16.39
C LYS A 236 14.80 -10.83 17.48
N GLN A 237 14.52 -12.11 17.64
CA GLN A 237 13.67 -12.58 18.74
C GLN A 237 14.38 -12.38 20.08
N LEU A 238 13.70 -11.76 21.03
CA LEU A 238 14.18 -11.54 22.40
C LEU A 238 13.51 -12.48 23.40
N TYR A 239 12.18 -12.65 23.31
CA TYR A 239 11.39 -13.43 24.26
C TYR A 239 10.29 -14.24 23.57
N GLY A 240 9.72 -15.20 24.30
CA GLY A 240 8.66 -16.11 23.85
C GLY A 240 9.17 -17.34 23.13
N ASN A 241 8.29 -18.31 22.90
CA ASN A 241 8.61 -19.58 22.25
C ASN A 241 9.07 -19.35 20.79
N PRO A 242 10.17 -19.95 20.31
CA PRO A 242 10.53 -19.94 18.90
C PRO A 242 9.40 -20.53 18.04
N MET A 243 9.13 -19.81 16.95
CA MET A 243 7.89 -19.82 16.17
C MET A 243 7.32 -21.20 15.79
N SER A 244 5.99 -21.32 15.92
CA SER A 244 5.16 -22.19 15.07
C SER A 244 4.79 -21.43 13.80
N ASN A 245 4.87 -22.06 12.63
CA ASN A 245 4.52 -21.49 11.32
C ASN A 245 3.06 -21.02 11.18
N SER A 246 2.26 -21.08 12.26
CA SER A 246 0.80 -20.88 12.27
C SER A 246 0.35 -19.48 12.70
N VAL A 247 1.24 -18.62 13.21
CA VAL A 247 0.85 -17.27 13.67
C VAL A 247 0.76 -16.31 12.49
N VAL A 248 -0.37 -15.63 12.38
CA VAL A 248 -0.74 -14.76 11.27
C VAL A 248 -0.79 -13.30 11.73
N VAL A 249 -0.33 -12.38 10.87
CA VAL A 249 -0.29 -10.93 11.09
C VAL A 249 -1.33 -10.26 10.20
N THR A 250 -2.47 -9.88 10.79
CA THR A 250 -3.58 -9.25 10.09
C THR A 250 -3.32 -7.77 9.81
N ASP A 251 -2.80 -7.06 10.81
CA ASP A 251 -2.40 -5.66 10.67
C ASP A 251 -1.28 -5.26 11.65
N GLY A 252 -0.71 -4.07 11.43
CA GLY A 252 0.28 -3.42 12.29
C GLY A 252 -0.31 -2.28 13.09
N LEU A 253 -0.04 -2.24 14.40
CA LEU A 253 -0.49 -1.16 15.28
C LEU A 253 0.70 -0.52 15.99
N MET A 254 0.90 0.78 15.82
CA MET A 254 1.90 1.53 16.56
C MET A 254 1.35 1.95 17.93
N ALA A 255 1.93 1.40 19.00
CA ALA A 255 1.54 1.72 20.37
C ALA A 255 2.20 3.02 20.84
N THR A 256 1.68 4.15 20.38
CA THR A 256 2.13 5.50 20.77
C THR A 256 1.34 6.08 21.95
N THR A 257 0.21 5.47 22.32
CA THR A 257 -0.73 6.01 23.31
C THR A 257 -0.60 5.37 24.70
N GLU A 258 -1.41 5.85 25.65
CA GLU A 258 -1.54 5.22 26.96
C GLU A 258 -2.19 3.84 26.84
N LEU A 259 -1.84 2.92 27.77
CA LEU A 259 -2.30 1.53 27.75
C LEU A 259 -3.84 1.39 27.65
N LYS A 260 -4.58 2.27 28.33
CA LYS A 260 -6.06 2.26 28.32
C LYS A 260 -6.65 2.51 26.93
N ASP A 261 -6.00 3.37 26.14
CA ASP A 261 -6.46 3.76 24.81
C ASP A 261 -5.98 2.74 23.78
N LEU A 262 -4.77 2.22 23.95
CA LEU A 262 -4.28 1.06 23.20
C LEU A 262 -5.24 -0.14 23.32
N PHE A 263 -5.72 -0.46 24.53
CA PHE A 263 -6.66 -1.56 24.73
C PHE A 263 -8.01 -1.32 24.05
N LYS A 264 -8.55 -0.09 24.10
CA LYS A 264 -9.75 0.25 23.33
C LYS A 264 -9.53 0.08 21.83
N HIS A 265 -8.33 0.38 21.35
CA HIS A 265 -8.00 0.22 19.94
C HIS A 265 -7.94 -1.26 19.56
N ILE A 266 -7.18 -2.08 20.31
CA ILE A 266 -7.08 -3.52 20.09
C ILE A 266 -8.46 -4.17 20.09
N ASN A 267 -9.37 -3.76 20.98
CA ASN A 267 -10.73 -4.30 21.06
C ASN A 267 -11.65 -3.98 19.86
N LYS A 268 -11.21 -3.11 18.93
CA LYS A 268 -11.93 -2.82 17.68
C LYS A 268 -11.44 -3.67 16.51
N HIS A 269 -10.39 -4.46 16.69
CA HIS A 269 -9.79 -5.30 15.65
C HIS A 269 -9.99 -6.77 15.97
N ASP A 270 -9.91 -7.59 14.93
CA ASP A 270 -9.83 -9.05 15.07
C ASP A 270 -8.44 -9.49 15.56
N ASP A 271 -8.32 -10.78 15.85
CA ASP A 271 -7.04 -11.40 16.22
C ASP A 271 -5.96 -11.19 15.15
N GLY A 272 -4.69 -11.24 15.56
CA GLY A 272 -3.53 -11.20 14.66
C GLY A 272 -2.81 -9.85 14.57
N LEU A 273 -3.21 -8.84 15.35
CA LEU A 273 -2.51 -7.55 15.39
C LEU A 273 -1.05 -7.68 15.84
N LEU A 274 -0.14 -7.08 15.08
CA LEU A 274 1.28 -6.96 15.43
C LEU A 274 1.52 -5.58 16.04
N VAL A 275 1.94 -5.53 17.31
CA VAL A 275 2.10 -4.26 18.02
C VAL A 275 3.54 -3.77 17.94
N ILE A 276 3.75 -2.57 17.42
CA ILE A 276 5.05 -1.89 17.31
C ILE A 276 5.16 -0.90 18.47
N VAL A 277 6.19 -1.02 19.31
CA VAL A 277 6.34 -0.22 20.52
C VAL A 277 7.81 0.09 20.80
N SER A 278 8.10 1.22 21.46
CA SER A 278 9.44 1.50 21.96
C SER A 278 9.81 0.56 23.11
N SER A 279 11.07 0.12 23.16
CA SER A 279 11.56 -0.77 24.24
C SER A 279 11.45 -0.18 25.65
N GLU A 280 11.36 1.15 25.78
CA GLU A 280 11.20 1.84 27.07
C GLU A 280 9.76 1.79 27.63
N ARG A 281 8.77 1.49 26.79
CA ARG A 281 7.34 1.43 27.17
C ARG A 281 7.00 0.09 27.81
N THR A 282 7.64 -0.19 28.93
CA THR A 282 7.50 -1.48 29.61
C THR A 282 6.09 -1.69 30.18
N ASP A 283 5.38 -0.61 30.52
CA ASP A 283 3.97 -0.62 30.88
C ASP A 283 3.09 -1.27 29.79
N VAL A 284 3.37 -0.95 28.52
CA VAL A 284 2.65 -1.49 27.36
C VAL A 284 2.99 -2.95 27.15
N ILE A 285 4.28 -3.31 27.20
CA ILE A 285 4.73 -4.69 27.00
C ILE A 285 4.08 -5.60 28.05
N LEU A 286 4.15 -5.23 29.33
CA LEU A 286 3.55 -6.01 30.42
C LEU A 286 2.01 -6.02 30.34
N GLY A 287 1.40 -4.91 29.98
CA GLY A 287 -0.06 -4.82 29.79
C GLY A 287 -0.57 -5.75 28.69
N LEU A 288 0.13 -5.82 27.55
CA LEU A 288 -0.21 -6.71 26.43
C LEU A 288 -0.01 -8.20 26.78
N LEU A 289 1.01 -8.52 27.58
CA LEU A 289 1.17 -9.89 28.10
C LEU A 289 0.06 -10.26 29.08
N ALA A 290 -0.32 -9.33 29.96
CA ALA A 290 -1.40 -9.54 30.92
C ALA A 290 -2.76 -9.68 30.24
N SER A 291 -3.03 -8.93 29.16
CA SER A 291 -4.28 -9.06 28.42
C SER A 291 -4.43 -10.42 27.73
N ARG A 292 -3.32 -11.00 27.26
CA ARG A 292 -3.33 -12.36 26.70
C ARG A 292 -3.68 -13.41 27.75
N LEU A 293 -3.15 -13.27 28.97
CA LEU A 293 -3.44 -14.17 30.08
C LEU A 293 -4.91 -14.14 30.51
N SER A 294 -5.54 -12.97 30.47
CA SER A 294 -6.95 -12.83 30.84
C SER A 294 -7.92 -13.23 29.73
N GLY A 295 -7.46 -13.24 28.47
CA GLY A 295 -8.33 -13.44 27.30
C GLY A 295 -9.35 -12.33 27.09
N ALA A 296 -9.15 -11.18 27.74
CA ALA A 296 -10.10 -10.05 27.72
C ALA A 296 -9.99 -9.19 26.45
N LEU A 297 -8.95 -9.37 25.65
CA LEU A 297 -8.70 -8.66 24.40
C LEU A 297 -8.43 -9.65 23.26
N PRO A 298 -8.67 -9.23 22.00
CA PRO A 298 -8.18 -9.92 20.82
C PRO A 298 -6.70 -10.31 20.94
N GLN A 299 -6.36 -11.49 20.42
CA GLN A 299 -5.01 -12.04 20.51
C GLN A 299 -4.08 -11.32 19.53
N ILE A 300 -3.08 -10.64 20.08
CA ILE A 300 -1.99 -10.08 19.28
C ILE A 300 -1.08 -11.20 18.73
N SER A 301 -0.56 -10.99 17.52
CA SER A 301 0.38 -11.92 16.87
C SER A 301 1.78 -11.82 17.46
N GLY A 302 2.22 -10.62 17.83
CA GLY A 302 3.53 -10.39 18.42
C GLY A 302 3.74 -8.94 18.86
N ILE A 303 4.90 -8.69 19.46
CA ILE A 303 5.36 -7.35 19.82
C ILE A 303 6.70 -7.08 19.13
N ILE A 304 6.84 -5.93 18.47
CA ILE A 304 8.09 -5.45 17.88
C ILE A 304 8.59 -4.25 18.69
N LEU A 305 9.79 -4.38 19.23
CA LEU A 305 10.54 -3.33 19.89
C LEU A 305 11.41 -2.60 18.86
N THR A 306 11.34 -1.28 18.84
CA THR A 306 12.04 -0.44 17.85
C THR A 306 13.39 0.06 18.39
N ASN A 307 14.22 0.64 17.50
CA ASN A 307 15.53 1.24 17.79
C ASN A 307 16.59 0.28 18.38
N GLY A 308 16.52 -1.01 18.04
CA GLY A 308 17.43 -2.04 18.56
C GLY A 308 17.31 -2.27 20.06
N GLY A 309 16.27 -1.69 20.68
CA GLY A 309 16.12 -1.64 22.12
C GLY A 309 15.76 -2.99 22.75
N ILE A 310 16.13 -3.12 24.02
CA ILE A 310 15.77 -4.24 24.90
C ILE A 310 15.11 -3.63 26.14
N PRO A 311 14.07 -4.25 26.72
CA PRO A 311 13.42 -3.73 27.91
C PRO A 311 14.38 -3.57 29.10
N GLN A 312 14.05 -2.67 30.03
CA GLN A 312 14.84 -2.40 31.24
C GLN A 312 15.08 -3.67 32.08
N ASN A 313 16.23 -3.74 32.76
CA ASN A 313 16.76 -4.94 33.43
C ASN A 313 15.75 -5.63 34.36
N GLU A 314 15.07 -4.87 35.21
CA GLU A 314 14.09 -5.38 36.18
C GLU A 314 12.90 -6.06 35.50
N CYS A 315 12.56 -5.61 34.29
CA CYS A 315 11.47 -6.16 33.52
C CYS A 315 11.89 -7.38 32.71
N GLN A 316 13.17 -7.51 32.35
CA GLN A 316 13.65 -8.68 31.60
C GLN A 316 13.44 -9.98 32.38
N ASP A 317 13.60 -9.98 33.69
CA ASP A 317 13.40 -11.19 34.51
C ASP A 317 11.92 -11.60 34.57
N ILE A 318 11.02 -10.62 34.62
CA ILE A 318 9.57 -10.84 34.51
C ILE A 318 9.23 -11.41 33.14
N LEU A 319 9.78 -10.83 32.07
CA LEU A 319 9.56 -11.29 30.69
C LEU A 319 10.09 -12.71 30.47
N LYS A 320 11.27 -13.05 31.03
CA LYS A 320 11.81 -14.42 30.99
C LYS A 320 10.92 -15.40 31.72
N GLY A 321 10.39 -15.03 32.89
CA GLY A 321 9.45 -15.86 33.65
C GLY A 321 8.13 -16.08 32.90
N LEU A 322 7.56 -15.02 32.32
CA LEU A 322 6.33 -15.09 31.53
C LEU A 322 6.51 -15.88 30.23
N ALA A 323 7.68 -15.78 29.58
CA ALA A 323 7.99 -16.54 28.38
C ALA A 323 8.02 -18.07 28.60
N GLN A 324 8.17 -18.53 29.84
CA GLN A 324 8.11 -19.96 30.19
C GLN A 324 6.67 -20.46 30.37
N ILE A 325 5.68 -19.57 30.38
CA ILE A 325 4.26 -19.91 30.50
C ILE A 325 3.66 -20.03 29.10
N ASP A 326 3.36 -21.26 28.69
CA ASP A 326 2.93 -21.59 27.31
C ASP A 326 1.69 -20.78 26.85
N LYS A 327 0.74 -20.51 27.77
CA LYS A 327 -0.45 -19.69 27.48
C LYS A 327 -0.19 -18.18 27.41
N ALA A 328 0.92 -17.69 27.94
CA ALA A 328 1.24 -16.27 28.05
C ALA A 328 2.26 -15.78 27.00
N SER A 329 2.88 -16.70 26.26
CA SER A 329 4.02 -16.40 25.39
C SER A 329 3.59 -15.63 24.13
N VAL A 330 3.44 -14.32 24.24
CA VAL A 330 3.54 -13.42 23.07
C VAL A 330 5.01 -13.33 22.67
N PRO A 331 5.37 -13.64 21.42
CA PRO A 331 6.74 -13.47 20.98
C PRO A 331 7.08 -11.97 20.89
N ILE A 332 8.25 -11.62 21.41
CA ILE A 332 8.76 -10.25 21.42
C ILE A 332 10.03 -10.20 20.58
N TYR A 333 10.06 -9.29 19.63
CA TYR A 333 11.17 -9.08 18.71
C TYR A 333 11.75 -7.69 18.87
N SER A 334 12.99 -7.50 18.42
CA SER A 334 13.64 -6.20 18.32
C SER A 334 14.11 -5.96 16.89
N VAL A 335 13.95 -4.72 16.41
CA VAL A 335 14.41 -4.25 15.11
C VAL A 335 15.25 -2.99 15.29
N GLU A 336 16.30 -2.83 14.48
CA GLU A 336 17.15 -1.64 14.48
C GLU A 336 16.42 -0.37 13.97
N LEU A 337 15.29 -0.55 13.27
CA LEU A 337 14.51 0.55 12.70
C LEU A 337 13.74 1.32 13.78
N ASP A 338 13.55 2.62 13.56
CA ASP A 338 12.63 3.42 14.34
C ASP A 338 11.17 3.02 14.09
N SER A 339 10.26 3.47 14.96
CA SER A 339 8.83 3.09 14.90
C SER A 339 8.18 3.41 13.56
N TYR A 340 8.51 4.56 12.97
CA TYR A 340 7.98 5.00 11.70
C TYR A 340 8.46 4.13 10.54
N ARG A 341 9.78 3.93 10.43
CA ARG A 341 10.40 3.07 9.41
C ARG A 341 9.97 1.62 9.55
N THR A 342 9.75 1.14 10.78
CA THR A 342 9.22 -0.19 11.06
C THR A 342 7.78 -0.33 10.55
N ALA A 343 6.92 0.64 10.85
CA ALA A 343 5.54 0.64 10.36
C ALA A 343 5.48 0.72 8.83
N ILE A 344 6.34 1.54 8.21
CA ILE A 344 6.46 1.58 6.75
C ILE A 344 6.99 0.28 6.17
N ALA A 345 7.99 -0.37 6.80
CA ALA A 345 8.49 -1.65 6.32
C ALA A 345 7.42 -2.75 6.44
N LEU A 346 6.60 -2.69 7.49
CA LEU A 346 5.44 -3.56 7.68
C LEU A 346 4.32 -3.26 6.67
N SER A 347 4.08 -1.98 6.35
CA SER A 347 3.07 -1.57 5.37
C SER A 347 3.51 -1.84 3.94
N LYS A 348 4.80 -1.70 3.61
CA LYS A 348 5.42 -2.14 2.34
C LYS A 348 5.23 -3.63 2.05
N SER A 349 4.93 -4.39 3.09
CA SER A 349 4.53 -5.78 2.96
C SER A 349 3.18 -5.93 2.23
N ARG A 350 2.33 -4.88 2.24
CA ARG A 350 1.25 -4.62 1.28
C ARG A 350 1.86 -3.75 0.16
N LYS A 351 2.30 -4.37 -0.96
CA LYS A 351 2.89 -3.70 -2.13
C LYS A 351 2.15 -2.38 -2.45
N ALA A 352 2.80 -1.24 -2.23
CA ALA A 352 2.38 0.03 -2.80
C ALA A 352 3.27 0.28 -4.03
N ASP A 353 2.78 -0.06 -5.21
CA ASP A 353 3.46 0.18 -6.50
C ASP A 353 3.24 1.62 -6.98
N GLN A 354 3.58 2.59 -6.13
CA GLN A 354 3.37 4.00 -6.43
C GLN A 354 4.47 4.51 -7.37
N HIS A 355 4.09 5.31 -8.36
CA HIS A 355 4.98 5.94 -9.32
C HIS A 355 5.32 7.36 -8.88
N ILE A 356 6.58 7.58 -8.53
CA ILE A 356 7.08 8.87 -8.06
C ILE A 356 8.02 9.50 -9.09
N VAL A 357 7.79 10.76 -9.41
CA VAL A 357 8.66 11.56 -10.28
C VAL A 357 9.69 12.32 -9.44
N LEU A 358 10.97 12.14 -9.76
CA LEU A 358 12.08 12.90 -9.21
C LEU A 358 12.50 13.97 -10.23
N THR A 359 12.26 15.25 -9.92
CA THR A 359 12.41 16.33 -10.92
C THR A 359 13.84 16.89 -11.03
N GLU A 360 14.79 16.35 -10.26
CA GLU A 360 16.13 16.91 -10.04
C GLU A 360 17.20 15.85 -10.27
N GLY A 361 17.16 15.16 -11.42
CA GLY A 361 18.02 14.03 -11.75
C GLY A 361 19.52 14.33 -11.80
N GLU A 362 19.91 15.60 -11.87
CA GLU A 362 21.32 16.02 -11.87
C GLU A 362 21.95 16.11 -10.46
N ASP A 363 21.15 16.01 -9.39
CA ASP A 363 21.66 16.09 -8.02
C ASP A 363 22.05 14.71 -7.46
N ASP A 364 23.28 14.62 -6.95
CA ASP A 364 23.85 13.38 -6.41
C ASP A 364 23.01 12.76 -5.29
N ARG A 365 22.36 13.58 -4.45
CA ARG A 365 21.52 13.09 -3.33
C ARG A 365 20.24 12.46 -3.85
N ILE A 366 19.67 13.03 -4.91
CA ILE A 366 18.48 12.47 -5.58
C ILE A 366 18.82 11.13 -6.21
N LEU A 367 19.95 11.04 -6.93
CA LEU A 367 20.38 9.78 -7.55
C LEU A 367 20.70 8.70 -6.52
N GLN A 368 21.36 9.05 -5.40
CA GLN A 368 21.62 8.13 -4.30
C GLN A 368 20.33 7.63 -3.63
N ALA A 369 19.37 8.54 -3.41
CA ALA A 369 18.07 8.15 -2.89
C ALA A 369 17.29 7.26 -3.87
N ALA A 370 17.36 7.56 -5.17
CA ALA A 370 16.73 6.77 -6.22
C ALA A 370 17.26 5.34 -6.26
N ASP A 371 18.58 5.14 -6.25
CA ASP A 371 19.22 3.81 -6.17
C ASP A 371 18.69 2.99 -4.98
N GLU A 372 18.59 3.61 -3.80
CA GLU A 372 18.09 2.93 -2.60
C GLU A 372 16.59 2.59 -2.70
N VAL A 373 15.79 3.50 -3.26
CA VAL A 373 14.35 3.31 -3.48
C VAL A 373 14.10 2.17 -4.46
N LEU A 374 14.85 2.10 -5.56
CA LEU A 374 14.74 1.06 -6.58
C LEU A 374 15.20 -0.30 -6.03
N ARG A 375 16.38 -0.37 -5.40
CA ARG A 375 16.90 -1.63 -4.82
C ARG A 375 15.96 -2.25 -3.79
N ARG A 376 15.28 -1.41 -3.01
CA ARG A 376 14.33 -1.86 -1.98
C ARG A 376 12.91 -2.06 -2.52
N GLY A 377 12.65 -1.81 -3.80
CA GLY A 377 11.32 -1.91 -4.40
C GLY A 377 10.30 -1.02 -3.71
N ILE A 378 10.69 0.20 -3.32
CA ILE A 378 9.85 1.12 -2.54
C ILE A 378 8.81 1.82 -3.42
N ALA A 379 9.18 2.18 -4.64
CA ALA A 379 8.36 2.91 -5.61
C ALA A 379 8.93 2.75 -7.02
N ARG A 380 8.08 2.86 -8.05
CA ARG A 380 8.52 3.07 -9.44
C ARG A 380 8.99 4.51 -9.60
N LEU A 381 10.09 4.74 -10.29
CA LEU A 381 10.66 6.08 -10.43
C LEU A 381 10.74 6.53 -11.89
N THR A 382 10.31 7.77 -12.13
CA THR A 382 10.77 8.54 -13.28
C THR A 382 11.73 9.62 -12.79
N ILE A 383 12.93 9.69 -13.36
CA ILE A 383 13.94 10.69 -13.02
C ILE A 383 14.04 11.66 -14.19
N LEU A 384 13.74 12.93 -13.94
CA LEU A 384 13.79 13.98 -14.95
C LEU A 384 15.15 14.68 -14.97
N GLY A 385 15.73 14.84 -16.16
CA GLY A 385 17.00 15.51 -16.37
C GLY A 385 17.64 15.11 -17.70
N ASP A 386 18.90 15.51 -17.92
CA ASP A 386 19.62 15.10 -19.11
C ASP A 386 20.07 13.64 -18.96
N VAL A 387 19.54 12.76 -19.83
CA VAL A 387 19.73 11.31 -19.69
C VAL A 387 21.22 10.92 -19.77
N GLU A 388 22.03 11.61 -20.57
CA GLU A 388 23.46 11.32 -20.67
C GLU A 388 24.19 11.71 -19.37
N SER A 389 23.88 12.89 -18.84
CA SER A 389 24.43 13.40 -17.58
C SER A 389 24.06 12.51 -16.40
N ILE A 390 22.79 12.13 -16.26
CA ILE A 390 22.31 11.21 -15.22
C ILE A 390 23.08 9.89 -15.26
N ASN A 391 23.19 9.27 -16.45
CA ASN A 391 23.90 7.99 -16.60
C ASN A 391 25.40 8.11 -16.28
N ALA A 392 26.06 9.18 -16.73
CA ALA A 392 27.46 9.43 -16.42
C ALA A 392 27.68 9.60 -14.92
N ARG A 393 26.76 10.29 -14.23
CA ARG A 393 26.82 10.52 -12.80
C ARG A 393 26.55 9.25 -12.00
N ALA A 394 25.53 8.49 -12.37
CA ALA A 394 25.20 7.19 -11.78
C ALA A 394 26.38 6.22 -11.86
N LYS A 395 27.06 6.16 -13.01
CA LYS A 395 28.27 5.34 -13.19
C LYS A 395 29.42 5.78 -12.29
N THR A 396 29.63 7.09 -12.15
CA THR A 396 30.66 7.65 -11.28
C THR A 396 30.40 7.32 -9.81
N LEU A 397 29.13 7.40 -9.39
CA LEU A 397 28.68 7.11 -8.02
C LEU A 397 28.45 5.61 -7.74
N ARG A 398 28.55 4.75 -8.77
CA ARG A 398 28.28 3.30 -8.70
C ARG A 398 26.85 2.98 -8.24
N LEU A 399 25.90 3.72 -8.79
CA LEU A 399 24.47 3.56 -8.54
C LEU A 399 23.83 2.72 -9.64
N ASP A 400 22.81 1.95 -9.28
CA ASP A 400 21.99 1.16 -10.20
C ASP A 400 20.62 1.83 -10.38
N LEU A 401 20.46 2.49 -11.53
CA LEU A 401 19.22 3.16 -11.93
C LEU A 401 18.50 2.42 -13.07
N SER A 402 18.88 1.17 -13.36
CA SER A 402 18.35 0.41 -14.50
C SER A 402 16.83 0.20 -14.45
N GLN A 403 16.25 0.26 -13.26
CA GLN A 403 14.81 0.10 -13.00
C GLN A 403 14.03 1.44 -13.06
N ALA A 404 14.70 2.58 -13.22
CA ALA A 404 14.05 3.88 -13.33
C ALA A 404 13.89 4.32 -14.79
N THR A 405 12.79 5.02 -15.07
CA THR A 405 12.61 5.71 -16.35
C THR A 405 13.37 7.02 -16.32
N LEU A 406 14.43 7.15 -17.12
CA LEU A 406 15.16 8.40 -17.29
C LEU A 406 14.55 9.20 -18.45
N LEU A 407 14.16 10.44 -18.20
CA LEU A 407 13.45 11.26 -19.19
C LEU A 407 13.96 12.69 -19.20
N ASP A 408 14.28 13.19 -20.39
CA ASP A 408 14.54 14.61 -20.63
C ASP A 408 13.22 15.32 -20.98
N PRO A 409 12.70 16.22 -20.12
CA PRO A 409 11.44 16.93 -20.38
C PRO A 409 11.41 17.68 -21.70
N SER A 410 12.55 18.21 -22.15
CA SER A 410 12.66 19.02 -23.37
C SER A 410 12.58 18.18 -24.65
N LYS A 411 12.90 16.88 -24.55
CA LYS A 411 12.91 15.91 -25.65
C LYS A 411 11.78 14.88 -25.56
N ALA A 412 10.93 14.96 -24.54
CA ALA A 412 9.88 13.99 -24.30
C ALA A 412 8.77 14.06 -25.35
N ASP A 413 8.31 12.91 -25.84
CA ASP A 413 7.22 12.82 -26.83
C ASP A 413 5.92 13.46 -26.32
N LYS A 414 5.66 13.33 -25.01
CA LYS A 414 4.47 13.90 -24.35
C LYS A 414 4.56 15.41 -24.10
N LEU A 415 5.68 16.09 -24.39
CA LEU A 415 5.86 17.51 -24.11
C LEU A 415 4.77 18.38 -24.75
N ALA A 416 4.39 18.08 -26.00
CA ALA A 416 3.33 18.83 -26.70
C ALA A 416 1.97 18.65 -25.99
N THR A 417 1.61 17.41 -25.67
CA THR A 417 0.37 17.09 -24.94
C THR A 417 0.31 17.77 -23.57
N TYR A 418 1.41 17.74 -22.83
CA TYR A 418 1.49 18.38 -21.52
C TYR A 418 1.43 19.91 -21.61
N ALA A 419 2.08 20.49 -22.63
CA ALA A 419 2.01 21.93 -22.89
C ALA A 419 0.59 22.39 -23.23
N ASP A 420 -0.12 21.62 -24.07
CA ASP A 420 -1.51 21.91 -24.42
C ASP A 420 -2.43 21.83 -23.20
N HIS A 421 -2.26 20.81 -22.35
CA HIS A 421 -3.01 20.68 -21.10
C HIS A 421 -2.75 21.85 -20.13
N TYR A 422 -1.49 22.24 -19.95
CA TYR A 422 -1.12 23.40 -19.14
C TYR A 422 -1.71 24.70 -19.71
N TYR A 423 -1.65 24.88 -21.03
CA TYR A 423 -2.27 26.02 -21.72
C TYR A 423 -3.78 26.06 -21.47
N GLU A 424 -4.49 24.95 -21.65
CA GLU A 424 -5.94 24.88 -21.43
C GLU A 424 -6.34 25.25 -20.01
N LYS A 425 -5.58 24.79 -19.00
CA LYS A 425 -5.80 25.15 -17.59
C LYS A 425 -5.48 26.61 -17.28
N ARG A 426 -4.64 27.28 -18.07
CA ARG A 426 -4.07 28.60 -17.76
C ARG A 426 -4.34 29.70 -18.79
N LYS A 427 -5.04 29.42 -19.89
CA LYS A 427 -5.39 30.40 -20.93
C LYS A 427 -6.18 31.59 -20.39
N ALA A 428 -7.04 31.36 -19.39
CA ALA A 428 -7.78 32.42 -18.70
C ALA A 428 -6.89 33.37 -17.87
N LYS A 429 -5.62 33.00 -17.65
CA LYS A 429 -4.59 33.82 -16.99
C LYS A 429 -3.60 34.44 -17.98
N GLY A 430 -3.85 34.34 -19.28
CA GLY A 430 -3.07 35.00 -20.33
C GLY A 430 -1.81 34.27 -20.79
N ILE A 431 -1.67 32.97 -20.51
CA ILE A 431 -0.55 32.16 -21.02
C ILE A 431 -0.77 31.88 -22.52
N THR A 432 0.28 32.03 -23.34
CA THR A 432 0.26 31.64 -24.77
C THR A 432 0.73 30.19 -24.94
N PRO A 433 0.37 29.51 -26.04
CA PRO A 433 0.83 28.14 -26.30
C PRO A 433 2.36 27.99 -26.31
N GLU A 434 3.08 28.99 -26.83
CA GLU A 434 4.55 29.00 -26.88
C GLU A 434 5.14 29.05 -25.47
N LEU A 435 4.63 29.95 -24.62
CA LEU A 435 5.05 30.08 -23.24
C LEU A 435 4.66 28.86 -22.41
N ALA A 436 3.53 28.22 -22.72
CA ALA A 436 3.11 26.98 -22.08
C ALA A 436 4.11 25.85 -22.35
N LYS A 437 4.56 25.71 -23.60
CA LYS A 437 5.58 24.72 -23.98
C LYS A 437 6.93 24.98 -23.30
N GLU A 438 7.36 26.23 -23.26
CA GLU A 438 8.58 26.62 -22.54
C GLU A 438 8.48 26.28 -21.04
N THR A 439 7.36 26.64 -20.41
CA THR A 439 7.13 26.41 -18.97
C THR A 439 7.09 24.93 -18.64
N VAL A 440 6.36 24.12 -19.42
CA VAL A 440 6.26 22.66 -19.20
C VAL A 440 7.58 21.96 -19.52
N GLY A 441 8.45 22.55 -20.33
CA GLY A 441 9.81 22.05 -20.54
C GLY A 441 10.69 22.07 -19.29
N GLU A 442 10.31 22.81 -18.23
CA GLU A 442 10.99 22.75 -16.94
C GLU A 442 10.58 21.50 -16.16
N ALA A 443 11.56 20.76 -15.61
CA ALA A 443 11.33 19.47 -14.93
C ALA A 443 10.27 19.51 -13.82
N THR A 444 10.20 20.60 -13.04
CA THR A 444 9.22 20.73 -11.96
C THR A 444 7.79 20.88 -12.51
N TYR A 445 7.59 21.66 -13.58
CA TYR A 445 6.28 21.78 -14.24
C TYR A 445 5.94 20.50 -14.99
N PHE A 446 6.89 19.90 -15.70
CA PHE A 446 6.72 18.62 -16.39
C PHE A 446 6.25 17.54 -15.41
N GLY A 447 6.96 17.36 -14.30
CA GLY A 447 6.60 16.40 -13.25
C GLY A 447 5.24 16.71 -12.61
N THR A 448 4.88 17.98 -12.43
CA THR A 448 3.56 18.35 -11.93
C THR A 448 2.44 17.97 -12.92
N VAL A 449 2.66 18.20 -14.22
CA VAL A 449 1.69 17.81 -15.26
C VAL A 449 1.55 16.29 -15.35
N MET A 450 2.65 15.55 -15.17
CA MET A 450 2.58 14.08 -15.07
C MET A 450 1.63 13.64 -13.95
N VAL A 451 1.76 14.24 -12.76
CA VAL A 451 0.87 13.91 -11.63
C VAL A 451 -0.57 14.33 -11.89
N ASP A 452 -0.77 15.50 -12.51
CA ASP A 452 -2.11 16.03 -12.79
C ASP A 452 -2.87 15.28 -13.91
N LEU A 453 -2.16 14.50 -14.73
CA LEU A 453 -2.70 13.64 -15.78
C LEU A 453 -2.68 12.15 -15.40
N ASP A 454 -2.43 11.82 -14.13
CA ASP A 454 -2.30 10.45 -13.62
C ASP A 454 -1.19 9.61 -14.31
N ASP A 455 -0.23 10.26 -14.97
CA ASP A 455 0.99 9.65 -15.51
C ASP A 455 2.05 9.38 -14.40
N ALA A 456 1.79 9.85 -13.18
CA ALA A 456 2.49 9.50 -11.95
C ALA A 456 1.61 9.75 -10.71
N ASP A 457 1.84 9.02 -9.61
CA ASP A 457 1.07 9.17 -8.36
C ASP A 457 1.56 10.33 -7.49
N GLY A 458 2.82 10.76 -7.68
CA GLY A 458 3.39 11.86 -6.92
C GLY A 458 4.71 12.37 -7.48
N MET A 459 5.17 13.50 -6.94
CA MET A 459 6.49 14.04 -7.27
C MET A 459 7.26 14.47 -6.03
N VAL A 460 8.59 14.37 -6.11
CA VAL A 460 9.52 14.87 -5.10
C VAL A 460 10.51 15.82 -5.77
N SER A 461 10.66 17.01 -5.17
CA SER A 461 11.46 18.12 -5.68
C SER A 461 11.84 19.05 -4.52
N GLY A 462 12.77 19.98 -4.74
CA GLY A 462 13.13 21.03 -3.78
C GLY A 462 14.57 20.96 -3.27
N VAL A 463 15.41 20.14 -3.88
CA VAL A 463 16.84 20.01 -3.57
C VAL A 463 17.65 21.15 -4.21
N CYS A 464 17.32 21.49 -5.45
CA CYS A 464 17.91 22.57 -6.23
C CYS A 464 16.96 23.78 -6.36
N HIS A 465 15.66 23.58 -6.12
CA HIS A 465 14.64 24.60 -6.23
C HIS A 465 14.20 25.14 -4.87
N THR A 466 13.71 26.40 -4.87
CA THR A 466 13.06 26.96 -3.67
C THR A 466 11.71 26.27 -3.43
N THR A 467 11.29 26.15 -2.16
CA THR A 467 9.98 25.61 -1.79
C THR A 467 8.82 26.28 -2.55
N ALA A 468 8.92 27.58 -2.79
CA ALA A 468 7.94 28.33 -3.59
C ALA A 468 7.86 27.87 -5.04
N ASN A 469 9.00 27.48 -5.64
CA ASN A 469 9.05 26.99 -7.03
C ASN A 469 8.49 25.57 -7.15
N THR A 470 8.59 24.74 -6.11
CA THR A 470 7.99 23.39 -6.09
C THR A 470 6.48 23.44 -5.84
N ILE A 471 6.00 24.28 -4.92
CA ILE A 471 4.56 24.35 -4.56
C ILE A 471 3.73 25.09 -5.63
N ARG A 472 4.30 26.12 -6.26
CA ARG A 472 3.59 26.96 -7.25
C ARG A 472 2.95 26.15 -8.39
N PRO A 473 3.66 25.26 -9.11
CA PRO A 473 3.05 24.49 -10.20
C PRO A 473 1.94 23.56 -9.67
N ALA A 474 2.17 22.89 -8.53
CA ALA A 474 1.16 22.04 -7.91
C ALA A 474 -0.15 22.80 -7.60
N LEU A 475 -0.05 24.03 -7.07
CA LEU A 475 -1.21 24.89 -6.83
C LEU A 475 -1.89 25.40 -8.12
N GLN A 476 -1.13 25.57 -9.20
CA GLN A 476 -1.69 26.02 -10.48
C GLN A 476 -2.43 24.92 -11.22
N LEU A 477 -1.98 23.67 -11.10
CA LEU A 477 -2.42 22.51 -11.88
C LEU A 477 -3.34 21.58 -11.08
N ILE A 478 -2.79 20.96 -10.03
CA ILE A 478 -3.44 19.95 -9.17
C ILE A 478 -4.46 20.61 -8.24
N LYS A 479 -4.10 21.78 -7.70
CA LYS A 479 -4.89 22.55 -6.72
C LYS A 479 -5.07 21.80 -5.39
N THR A 480 -5.72 22.46 -4.46
CA THR A 480 -6.14 21.91 -3.16
C THR A 480 -7.51 21.24 -3.28
N ARG A 481 -7.85 20.36 -2.33
CA ARG A 481 -9.22 19.86 -2.19
C ARG A 481 -10.24 21.01 -1.99
N PRO A 482 -11.48 20.90 -2.52
CA PRO A 482 -12.49 21.97 -2.42
C PRO A 482 -12.90 22.34 -0.98
N ASP A 483 -12.87 21.36 -0.08
CA ASP A 483 -13.24 21.51 1.32
C ASP A 483 -12.13 22.12 2.19
N ILE A 484 -10.87 22.03 1.75
CA ILE A 484 -9.72 22.63 2.44
C ILE A 484 -8.84 23.41 1.44
N PRO A 485 -9.17 24.67 1.15
CA PRO A 485 -8.48 25.51 0.17
C PRO A 485 -7.16 26.11 0.70
N LEU A 486 -6.36 25.30 1.40
CA LEU A 486 -5.08 25.70 2.01
C LEU A 486 -4.08 24.57 1.89
N VAL A 487 -2.83 24.89 1.53
CA VAL A 487 -1.70 23.96 1.66
C VAL A 487 -0.97 24.30 2.94
N SER A 488 -0.67 23.29 3.75
CA SER A 488 0.12 23.43 4.97
C SER A 488 1.27 22.43 4.96
N SER A 489 2.33 22.74 5.72
CA SER A 489 3.41 21.77 5.97
C SER A 489 3.22 21.08 7.31
N VAL A 490 3.71 19.84 7.38
CA VAL A 490 3.90 19.12 8.64
C VAL A 490 5.34 18.64 8.73
N PHE A 491 5.93 18.75 9.92
CA PHE A 491 7.23 18.18 10.25
C PHE A 491 7.03 17.05 11.25
N PHE A 492 7.61 15.89 10.95
CA PHE A 492 7.76 14.80 11.92
C PHE A 492 8.96 15.09 12.80
N MET A 493 8.70 15.33 14.08
CA MET A 493 9.72 15.50 15.10
C MET A 493 9.93 14.15 15.77
N CYS A 494 11.00 13.45 15.37
CA CYS A 494 11.41 12.19 15.98
C CYS A 494 12.24 12.49 17.24
N LEU A 495 11.58 12.52 18.38
CA LEU A 495 12.21 12.63 19.70
C LEU A 495 12.65 11.24 20.18
N GLU A 496 13.48 11.19 21.22
CA GLU A 496 14.08 9.94 21.73
C GLU A 496 13.03 8.86 22.07
N HIS A 497 11.84 9.26 22.50
CA HIS A 497 10.76 8.36 22.90
C HIS A 497 9.42 8.60 22.20
N ASP A 498 9.28 9.70 21.44
CA ASP A 498 8.01 10.16 20.88
C ASP A 498 8.16 10.64 19.44
N VAL A 499 7.12 10.46 18.63
CA VAL A 499 6.99 11.10 17.32
C VAL A 499 5.84 12.09 17.39
N VAL A 500 6.15 13.39 17.27
CA VAL A 500 5.13 14.46 17.26
C VAL A 500 5.12 15.18 15.92
N LEU A 501 3.96 15.67 15.51
CA LEU A 501 3.80 16.43 14.26
C LEU A 501 3.66 17.92 14.58
N TYR A 502 4.49 18.74 13.94
CA TYR A 502 4.36 20.21 14.00
C TYR A 502 3.82 20.73 12.67
N GLY A 503 2.76 21.54 12.74
CA GLY A 503 2.18 22.21 11.58
C GLY A 503 1.64 23.60 11.96
N ASP A 504 1.73 24.62 11.11
CA ASP A 504 2.51 24.73 9.87
C ASP A 504 3.84 25.42 10.18
N CYS A 505 4.95 24.90 9.66
CA CYS A 505 6.29 25.43 9.94
C CYS A 505 7.02 25.98 8.71
N ALA A 506 6.44 25.91 7.51
CA ALA A 506 7.14 26.27 6.28
C ALA A 506 6.33 27.08 5.26
N VAL A 507 5.00 26.96 5.22
CA VAL A 507 4.20 27.52 4.11
C VAL A 507 3.50 28.81 4.52
N ASN A 508 2.73 28.79 5.60
CA ASN A 508 1.87 29.90 6.03
C ASN A 508 2.53 30.69 7.17
N THR A 509 2.95 31.93 6.89
CA THR A 509 3.70 32.78 7.84
C THR A 509 2.85 33.39 8.96
N ASP A 510 1.66 33.90 8.65
CA ASP A 510 0.71 34.42 9.65
C ASP A 510 -0.72 33.94 9.32
N PRO A 511 -1.07 32.70 9.68
CA PRO A 511 -2.38 32.15 9.37
C PRO A 511 -3.48 32.87 10.17
N THR A 512 -4.61 33.12 9.51
CA THR A 512 -5.88 33.54 10.14
C THR A 512 -6.45 32.43 11.03
N ALA A 513 -7.45 32.73 11.86
CA ALA A 513 -8.09 31.72 12.70
C ALA A 513 -8.66 30.54 11.89
N GLN A 514 -9.29 30.83 10.75
CA GLN A 514 -9.83 29.81 9.85
C GLN A 514 -8.73 28.95 9.22
N GLN A 515 -7.64 29.57 8.75
CA GLN A 515 -6.51 28.83 8.19
C GLN A 515 -5.80 27.98 9.25
N LEU A 516 -5.65 28.50 10.47
CA LEU A 516 -5.07 27.74 11.58
C LEU A 516 -5.93 26.52 11.95
N ALA A 517 -7.26 26.66 11.89
CA ALA A 517 -8.17 25.52 12.05
C ALA A 517 -8.00 24.47 10.94
N GLN A 518 -7.87 24.91 9.69
CA GLN A 518 -7.61 24.02 8.55
C GLN A 518 -6.27 23.29 8.69
N ILE A 519 -5.21 24.00 9.10
CA ILE A 519 -3.89 23.41 9.38
C ILE A 519 -4.01 22.32 10.46
N ALA A 520 -4.74 22.58 11.54
CA ALA A 520 -4.95 21.62 12.62
C ALA A 520 -5.64 20.33 12.14
N VAL A 521 -6.69 20.47 11.32
CA VAL A 521 -7.41 19.31 10.76
C VAL A 521 -6.56 18.55 9.75
N GLN A 522 -5.89 19.24 8.80
CA GLN A 522 -4.97 18.59 7.84
C GLN A 522 -3.80 17.88 8.52
N SER A 523 -3.26 18.46 9.60
CA SER A 523 -2.20 17.84 10.39
C SER A 523 -2.70 16.57 11.09
N ALA A 524 -3.95 16.57 11.57
CA ALA A 524 -4.59 15.39 12.14
C ALA A 524 -4.83 14.30 11.09
N GLU A 525 -5.33 14.65 9.90
CA GLU A 525 -5.49 13.72 8.78
C GLU A 525 -4.14 13.09 8.38
N SER A 526 -3.09 13.91 8.32
CA SER A 526 -1.73 13.44 8.06
C SER A 526 -1.27 12.45 9.15
N ALA A 527 -1.48 12.77 10.43
CA ALA A 527 -1.14 11.86 11.53
C ALA A 527 -1.83 10.49 11.38
N VAL A 528 -3.12 10.48 11.03
CA VAL A 528 -3.90 9.25 10.80
C VAL A 528 -3.34 8.44 9.64
N ALA A 529 -2.97 9.09 8.53
CA ALA A 529 -2.36 8.41 7.38
C ALA A 529 -1.06 7.68 7.74
N PHE A 530 -0.35 8.15 8.77
CA PHE A 530 0.85 7.52 9.31
C PHE A 530 0.61 6.63 10.54
N GLY A 531 -0.66 6.32 10.87
CA GLY A 531 -1.04 5.43 11.97
C GLY A 531 -0.87 6.05 13.36
N ILE A 532 -0.82 7.39 13.46
CA ILE A 532 -0.68 8.12 14.72
C ILE A 532 -2.05 8.64 15.15
N GLU A 533 -2.48 8.35 16.38
CA GLU A 533 -3.73 8.89 16.94
C GLU A 533 -3.59 10.42 17.13
N PRO A 534 -4.41 11.24 16.46
CA PRO A 534 -4.26 12.68 16.50
C PRO A 534 -4.78 13.27 17.83
N ARG A 535 -3.84 13.82 18.62
CA ARG A 535 -4.13 14.70 19.76
C ARG A 535 -3.56 16.08 19.46
N VAL A 536 -4.41 17.00 19.05
CA VAL A 536 -4.00 18.27 18.47
C VAL A 536 -4.02 19.38 19.52
N ALA A 537 -2.89 20.03 19.70
CA ALA A 537 -2.73 21.19 20.57
C ALA A 537 -2.51 22.45 19.74
N LEU A 538 -3.44 23.41 19.80
CA LEU A 538 -3.24 24.72 19.17
C LEU A 538 -2.46 25.63 20.13
N LEU A 539 -1.19 25.86 19.79
CA LEU A 539 -0.23 26.54 20.65
C LEU A 539 -0.46 28.05 20.73
N SER A 540 -0.23 28.61 21.92
CA SER A 540 -0.18 30.05 22.18
C SER A 540 0.74 30.36 23.37
N TYR A 541 1.02 31.64 23.63
CA TYR A 541 1.81 32.04 24.81
C TYR A 541 1.00 32.01 26.12
N ALA A 542 -0.30 31.73 26.06
CA ALA A 542 -1.19 31.61 27.21
C ALA A 542 -2.05 30.34 27.12
N THR A 543 -2.44 29.80 28.28
CA THR A 543 -3.28 28.59 28.39
C THR A 543 -4.67 28.95 28.92
N GLY A 544 -5.71 28.33 28.36
CA GLY A 544 -7.08 28.39 28.86
C GLY A 544 -7.86 29.66 28.49
N ASP A 545 -9.09 29.76 29.01
CA ASP A 545 -10.09 30.73 28.54
C ASP A 545 -10.03 32.12 29.19
N SER A 546 -9.31 32.26 30.30
CA SER A 546 -9.31 33.51 31.09
C SER A 546 -8.45 34.63 30.48
N ASN A 547 -7.47 34.29 29.64
CA ASN A 547 -6.53 35.25 29.06
C ASN A 547 -7.11 35.89 27.79
N LYS A 548 -6.86 37.18 27.57
CA LYS A 548 -7.34 37.93 26.39
C LYS A 548 -6.19 38.56 25.64
N GLY A 549 -6.32 38.66 24.32
CA GLY A 549 -5.35 39.32 23.47
C GLY A 549 -5.47 38.84 22.03
N PRO A 550 -5.09 39.65 21.03
CA PRO A 550 -5.35 39.35 19.62
C PRO A 550 -4.89 37.95 19.16
N ILE A 551 -3.70 37.52 19.59
CA ILE A 551 -3.15 36.19 19.25
C ILE A 551 -3.90 35.07 19.99
N ILE A 552 -4.26 35.28 21.26
CA ILE A 552 -4.97 34.29 22.07
C ILE A 552 -6.39 34.11 21.52
N ASP A 553 -7.05 35.22 21.18
CA ASP A 553 -8.41 35.23 20.63
C ASP A 553 -8.44 34.56 19.26
N LYS A 554 -7.43 34.82 18.41
CA LYS A 554 -7.22 34.11 17.12
C LYS A 554 -7.11 32.59 17.30
N VAL A 555 -6.28 32.13 18.23
CA VAL A 555 -6.08 30.69 18.47
C VAL A 555 -7.32 30.04 19.09
N ARG A 556 -8.05 30.76 19.95
CA ARG A 556 -9.31 30.28 20.53
C ARG A 556 -10.39 30.11 19.48
N GLU A 557 -10.54 31.09 18.60
CA GLU A 557 -11.45 31.01 17.46
C GLU A 557 -11.07 29.83 16.54
N ALA A 558 -9.79 29.69 16.21
CA ALA A 558 -9.28 28.56 15.43
C ALA A 558 -9.59 27.21 16.07
N THR A 559 -9.47 27.09 17.40
CA THR A 559 -9.75 25.85 18.14
C THR A 559 -11.22 25.46 17.99
N LYS A 560 -12.15 26.41 18.16
CA LYS A 560 -13.60 26.16 18.02
C LYS A 560 -13.97 25.75 16.59
N LEU A 561 -13.38 26.41 15.60
CA LEU A 561 -13.57 26.06 14.19
C LEU A 561 -13.05 24.64 13.90
N ALA A 562 -11.84 24.31 14.36
CA ALA A 562 -11.25 22.99 14.15
C ALA A 562 -12.07 21.86 14.80
N GLN A 563 -12.57 22.07 16.02
CA GLN A 563 -13.46 21.13 16.70
C GLN A 563 -14.78 20.92 15.96
N SER A 564 -15.30 21.97 15.32
CA SER A 564 -16.52 21.89 14.51
C SER A 564 -16.28 21.17 13.18
N MET A 565 -15.11 21.35 12.58
CA MET A 565 -14.69 20.70 11.32
C MET A 565 -14.38 19.22 11.51
N ALA A 566 -13.82 18.83 12.66
CA ALA A 566 -13.40 17.47 12.96
C ALA A 566 -13.86 17.02 14.36
N PRO A 567 -15.17 16.80 14.59
CA PRO A 567 -15.71 16.52 15.92
C PRO A 567 -15.21 15.20 16.55
N GLY A 568 -14.65 14.29 15.76
CA GLY A 568 -14.04 13.04 16.23
C GLY A 568 -12.57 13.16 16.68
N VAL A 569 -11.92 14.31 16.48
CA VAL A 569 -10.51 14.51 16.81
C VAL A 569 -10.37 15.24 18.14
N SER A 570 -9.43 14.80 18.97
CA SER A 570 -9.14 15.47 20.24
C SER A 570 -8.34 16.75 19.99
N ILE A 571 -9.01 17.91 19.98
CA ILE A 571 -8.41 19.21 19.69
C ILE A 571 -8.58 20.14 20.89
N TYR A 572 -7.48 20.74 21.36
CA TYR A 572 -7.49 21.71 22.47
C TYR A 572 -6.59 22.91 22.21
N GLY A 573 -7.03 24.08 22.65
CA GLY A 573 -6.28 25.33 22.58
C GLY A 573 -7.13 26.53 23.04
N PRO A 574 -6.53 27.70 23.27
CA PRO A 574 -5.09 27.98 23.24
C PRO A 574 -4.37 27.33 24.43
N ILE A 575 -3.19 26.76 24.17
CA ILE A 575 -2.36 26.10 25.19
C ILE A 575 -0.88 26.44 25.03
N GLN A 576 -0.16 26.62 26.12
CA GLN A 576 1.30 26.78 26.08
C GLN A 576 2.00 25.46 25.80
N TYR A 577 3.17 25.51 25.16
CA TYR A 577 3.93 24.32 24.79
C TYR A 577 4.28 23.41 25.97
N ASP A 578 4.60 24.00 27.13
CA ASP A 578 4.91 23.26 28.36
C ASP A 578 3.68 22.48 28.87
N ALA A 579 2.49 23.07 28.80
CA ALA A 579 1.23 22.40 29.13
C ALA A 579 0.80 21.38 28.06
N ALA A 580 1.14 21.60 26.79
CA ALA A 580 0.81 20.67 25.70
C ALA A 580 1.62 19.38 25.75
N THR A 581 2.85 19.45 26.25
CA THR A 581 3.81 18.32 26.26
C THR A 581 3.99 17.67 27.63
N ASN A 582 3.71 18.38 28.73
CA ASN A 582 3.88 17.85 30.08
C ASN A 582 2.53 17.71 30.81
N PRO A 583 2.06 16.47 31.08
CA PRO A 583 0.79 16.23 31.77
C PRO A 583 0.70 16.85 33.17
N SER A 584 1.82 16.98 33.89
CA SER A 584 1.83 17.58 35.23
C SER A 584 1.58 19.09 35.17
N ILE A 585 2.14 19.76 34.16
CA ILE A 585 1.90 21.19 33.90
C ILE A 585 0.48 21.39 33.36
N ALA A 586 0.02 20.50 32.47
CA ALA A 586 -1.35 20.49 31.95
C ALA A 586 -2.37 20.48 33.09
N LYS A 587 -2.23 19.56 34.07
CA LYS A 587 -3.12 19.47 35.24
C LYS A 587 -3.18 20.74 36.10
N GLN A 588 -2.11 21.54 36.11
CA GLN A 588 -2.06 22.78 36.88
C GLN A 588 -2.66 23.96 36.11
N LYS A 589 -2.42 24.02 34.80
CA LYS A 589 -2.77 25.18 33.94
C LYS A 589 -4.11 25.04 33.22
N VAL A 590 -4.51 23.82 32.89
CA VAL A 590 -5.80 23.50 32.26
C VAL A 590 -6.76 23.11 33.37
N LYS A 591 -7.79 23.93 33.60
CA LYS A 591 -8.87 23.63 34.56
C LYS A 591 -10.04 23.03 33.79
N GLY A 592 -10.25 21.72 33.98
CA GLY A 592 -11.24 20.91 33.27
C GLY A 592 -10.65 19.54 32.97
#